data_AF-A0AAF0VEJ7-F1
#
_entry.id   AF-A0AAF0VEJ7-F1
#
_cell.length_a   1.000
_cell.length_b   1.000
_cell.length_c   1.000
_cell.angle_alpha   90.00
_cell.angle_beta   90.00
_cell.angle_gamma   90.00
#
_symmetry.space_group_name_H-M   'P 1'
#
loop_
_entity.id
_entity.type
_entity.pdbx_description
1 polymer ?
#
loop_
_entity_poly.entity_id
_entity_poly.type
_entity_poly.pdbx_seq_one_letter_code
_entity_poly.pdbx_strand_id
1 'polypeptide(L)'
;MTKRVIDSVAEHADQLREQAAEAEKIGKLTDDTVKTMKKIGSIRLLQPKLHGGLEVHPREFAETVMATAALDPSAGWINGVVGVHPYQLAYADPRVGTEVWADDVDTWVASPYAPQGVAVPVDGGYLFNGRWQFSSGTDHCDWIFLGAMIGDSDGKPLMPPQMLHMILPRKDYEIVEDSWDVVGLRGTGSKDVIVKDAFVPAYRTMDAMKVMDGTAQREAGMTETLYLMPWSTMFPLGISSATIGIAEGALAAALDYQRQRVNSSGVAIKDDPYVMYAIGEAAADINAARQELLANADRIYDMVDAGKEVSFEDRAAGRRTQVRAVWRAVSAVDELFARCGGNATRMDKPLQRYWRDVHVGQAHAIHVPSTVYHASALSSLGVDPQGPLRAMI
;
A
#
# COMPACT_ATOMS: atom_id res chain seq x y z
N MET A 1 2.72 5.93 -29.12
CA MET A 1 2.47 6.03 -27.67
C MET A 1 3.39 5.04 -26.98
N THR A 2 4.10 5.45 -25.94
CA THR A 2 4.84 4.52 -25.08
C THR A 2 3.84 3.62 -24.36
N LYS A 3 4.06 2.31 -24.35
CA LYS A 3 3.19 1.34 -23.70
C LYS A 3 3.21 1.57 -22.18
N ARG A 4 2.04 1.71 -21.53
CA ARG A 4 1.96 1.91 -20.08
C ARG A 4 2.09 0.58 -19.34
N VAL A 5 2.45 0.64 -18.06
CA VAL A 5 2.57 -0.55 -17.21
C VAL A 5 1.22 -1.25 -17.08
N ILE A 6 0.13 -0.50 -16.91
CA ILE A 6 -1.24 -1.06 -16.84
C ILE A 6 -1.62 -1.85 -18.10
N ASP A 7 -1.17 -1.43 -19.29
CA ASP A 7 -1.41 -2.16 -20.53
C ASP A 7 -0.65 -3.50 -20.51
N SER A 8 0.56 -3.52 -19.93
CA SER A 8 1.36 -4.74 -19.74
C SER A 8 0.79 -5.67 -18.65
N VAL A 9 0.16 -5.13 -17.61
CA VAL A 9 -0.58 -5.91 -16.60
C VAL A 9 -1.73 -6.65 -17.28
N ALA A 10 -2.48 -5.98 -18.17
CA ALA A 10 -3.58 -6.60 -18.91
C ALA A 10 -3.09 -7.75 -19.83
N GLU A 11 -1.93 -7.61 -20.47
CA GLU A 11 -1.34 -8.67 -21.30
C GLU A 11 -0.87 -9.91 -20.50
N HIS A 12 -0.57 -9.75 -19.21
CA HIS A 12 -0.16 -10.86 -18.33
C HIS A 12 -1.28 -11.28 -17.37
N ALA A 13 -2.53 -10.89 -17.65
CA ALA A 13 -3.66 -11.09 -16.75
C ALA A 13 -3.90 -12.55 -16.38
N ASP A 14 -3.81 -13.46 -17.36
CA ASP A 14 -4.04 -14.89 -17.12
C ASP A 14 -2.94 -15.48 -16.24
N GLN A 15 -1.67 -15.13 -16.52
CA GLN A 15 -0.53 -15.57 -15.71
C GLN A 15 -0.65 -15.09 -14.25
N LEU A 16 -1.00 -13.82 -14.02
CA LEU A 16 -1.19 -13.29 -12.67
C LEU A 16 -2.31 -14.02 -11.92
N ARG A 17 -3.46 -14.25 -12.56
CA ARG A 17 -4.59 -14.97 -11.96
C ARG A 17 -4.25 -16.42 -11.61
N GLU A 18 -3.55 -17.11 -12.49
CA GLU A 18 -3.17 -18.52 -12.31
C GLU A 18 -2.20 -18.72 -11.14
N GLN A 19 -1.31 -17.76 -10.90
CA GLN A 19 -0.29 -17.84 -9.86
C GLN A 19 -0.82 -17.51 -8.46
N ALA A 20 -1.93 -16.76 -8.35
CA ALA A 20 -2.48 -16.31 -7.07
C ALA A 20 -2.78 -17.45 -6.08
N ALA A 21 -3.22 -18.61 -6.58
CA ALA A 21 -3.51 -19.78 -5.73
C ALA A 21 -2.24 -20.44 -5.17
N GLU A 22 -1.17 -20.51 -5.97
CA GLU A 22 0.11 -21.05 -5.48
C GLU A 22 0.78 -20.04 -4.52
N ALA A 23 0.71 -18.74 -4.81
CA ALA A 23 1.21 -17.70 -3.91
C ALA A 23 0.57 -17.79 -2.51
N GLU A 24 -0.76 -17.98 -2.45
CA GLU A 24 -1.49 -18.20 -1.19
C GLU A 24 -1.00 -19.42 -0.41
N LYS A 25 -0.66 -20.50 -1.13
CA LYS A 25 -0.21 -21.77 -0.56
C LYS A 25 1.22 -21.70 -0.03
N ILE A 26 2.13 -21.05 -0.76
CA ILE A 26 3.54 -20.94 -0.37
C ILE A 26 3.81 -19.77 0.58
N GLY A 27 2.83 -18.88 0.81
CA GLY A 27 2.93 -17.76 1.74
C GLY A 27 3.83 -16.62 1.25
N LYS A 28 4.04 -16.50 -0.06
CA LYS A 28 4.78 -15.43 -0.75
C LYS A 28 4.41 -15.42 -2.24
N LEU A 29 4.80 -14.39 -2.98
CA LEU A 29 4.62 -14.42 -4.43
C LEU A 29 5.49 -15.51 -5.05
N THR A 30 5.03 -16.07 -6.15
CA THR A 30 5.85 -16.97 -6.94
C THR A 30 6.93 -16.19 -7.67
N ASP A 31 8.06 -16.84 -7.92
CA ASP A 31 9.18 -16.23 -8.65
C ASP A 31 8.75 -15.76 -10.05
N ASP A 32 7.81 -16.47 -10.68
CA ASP A 32 7.23 -16.09 -11.98
C ASP A 32 6.44 -14.78 -11.89
N THR A 33 5.60 -14.59 -10.87
CA THR A 33 4.89 -13.33 -10.64
C THR A 33 5.86 -12.18 -10.38
N VAL A 34 6.87 -12.39 -9.54
CA VAL A 34 7.92 -11.39 -9.26
C VAL A 34 8.68 -11.01 -10.53
N LYS A 35 9.08 -11.99 -11.33
CA LYS A 35 9.77 -11.78 -12.61
C LYS A 35 8.90 -10.99 -13.58
N THR A 36 7.60 -11.30 -13.68
CA THR A 36 6.65 -10.53 -14.49
C THR A 36 6.56 -9.09 -14.00
N MET A 37 6.37 -8.87 -12.69
CA MET A 37 6.25 -7.52 -12.10
C MET A 37 7.50 -6.67 -12.31
N LYS A 38 8.71 -7.25 -12.16
CA LYS A 38 9.98 -6.57 -12.49
C LYS A 38 10.04 -6.22 -13.99
N LYS A 39 9.81 -7.20 -14.86
CA LYS A 39 9.83 -7.03 -16.32
C LYS A 39 8.92 -5.92 -16.82
N ILE A 40 7.71 -5.80 -16.27
CA ILE A 40 6.74 -4.77 -16.70
C ILE A 40 6.95 -3.44 -15.99
N GLY A 41 7.82 -3.37 -14.98
CA GLY A 41 8.12 -2.15 -14.24
C GLY A 41 7.06 -1.75 -13.22
N SER A 42 6.32 -2.72 -12.63
CA SER A 42 5.26 -2.44 -11.65
C SER A 42 5.75 -1.57 -10.49
N ILE A 43 6.92 -1.90 -9.93
CA ILE A 43 7.48 -1.17 -8.77
C ILE A 43 8.20 0.12 -9.20
N ARG A 44 8.52 0.28 -10.49
CA ARG A 44 9.24 1.45 -11.03
C ARG A 44 8.32 2.64 -11.37
N LEU A 45 7.01 2.53 -11.15
CA LEU A 45 6.02 3.57 -11.44
C LEU A 45 6.37 4.92 -10.79
N LEU A 46 6.71 4.90 -9.50
CA LEU A 46 7.02 6.12 -8.72
C LEU A 46 8.53 6.32 -8.48
N GLN A 47 9.37 5.54 -9.16
CA GLN A 47 10.82 5.62 -9.04
C GLN A 47 11.37 6.78 -9.88
N PRO A 48 12.45 7.46 -9.43
CA PRO A 48 13.10 8.50 -10.23
C PRO A 48 13.62 8.00 -11.56
N LYS A 49 13.46 8.80 -12.61
CA LYS A 49 14.01 8.52 -13.95
C LYS A 49 15.53 8.34 -13.91
N LEU A 50 16.22 9.07 -13.02
CA LEU A 50 17.65 8.92 -12.77
C LEU A 50 18.05 7.47 -12.43
N HIS A 51 17.15 6.73 -11.78
CA HIS A 51 17.34 5.33 -11.39
C HIS A 51 16.51 4.37 -12.25
N GLY A 52 16.14 4.76 -13.49
CA GLY A 52 15.39 3.91 -14.41
C GLY A 52 13.89 3.82 -14.12
N GLY A 53 13.36 4.68 -13.26
CA GLY A 53 11.95 4.77 -12.96
C GLY A 53 11.12 5.51 -14.02
N LEU A 54 9.80 5.54 -13.80
CA LEU A 54 8.83 6.04 -14.77
C LEU A 54 8.24 7.41 -14.42
N GLU A 55 8.30 7.82 -13.15
CA GLU A 55 7.73 9.08 -12.65
C GLU A 55 6.28 9.32 -13.11
N VAL A 56 5.44 8.30 -12.99
CA VAL A 56 4.05 8.40 -13.44
C VAL A 56 3.22 9.29 -12.53
N HIS A 57 2.12 9.83 -13.07
CA HIS A 57 1.12 10.54 -12.27
C HIS A 57 0.53 9.61 -11.18
N PRO A 58 0.23 10.09 -9.95
CA PRO A 58 -0.33 9.27 -8.88
C PRO A 58 -1.59 8.48 -9.26
N ARG A 59 -2.43 9.03 -10.14
CA ARG A 59 -3.57 8.32 -10.75
C ARG A 59 -3.15 7.07 -11.52
N GLU A 60 -2.14 7.16 -12.38
CA GLU A 60 -1.67 6.01 -13.17
C GLU A 60 -1.10 4.93 -12.25
N PHE A 61 -0.38 5.32 -11.20
CA PHE A 61 0.06 4.39 -10.16
C PHE A 61 -1.12 3.69 -9.49
N ALA A 62 -2.10 4.44 -8.99
CA ALA A 62 -3.28 3.89 -8.31
C ALA A 62 -4.09 2.96 -9.21
N GLU A 63 -4.35 3.35 -10.46
CA GLU A 63 -5.08 2.54 -11.43
C GLU A 63 -4.32 1.24 -11.78
N THR A 64 -3.00 1.30 -11.89
CA THR A 64 -2.16 0.10 -12.14
C THR A 64 -2.17 -0.85 -10.95
N VAL A 65 -2.11 -0.31 -9.72
CA VAL A 65 -2.23 -1.10 -8.48
C VAL A 65 -3.59 -1.77 -8.40
N MET A 66 -4.68 -1.03 -8.65
CA MET A 66 -6.05 -1.57 -8.69
C MET A 66 -6.17 -2.71 -9.72
N ALA A 67 -5.67 -2.49 -10.94
CA ALA A 67 -5.71 -3.48 -12.01
C ALA A 67 -4.92 -4.76 -11.65
N THR A 68 -3.77 -4.61 -10.98
CA THR A 68 -2.97 -5.75 -10.53
C THR A 68 -3.71 -6.52 -9.43
N ALA A 69 -4.28 -5.81 -8.44
CA ALA A 69 -4.99 -6.38 -7.30
C ALA A 69 -6.29 -7.11 -7.69
N ALA A 70 -6.95 -6.66 -8.77
CA ALA A 70 -8.12 -7.32 -9.33
C ALA A 70 -7.80 -8.66 -10.02
N LEU A 71 -6.52 -8.94 -10.31
CA LEU A 71 -6.04 -10.18 -10.93
C LEU A 71 -5.43 -11.12 -9.89
N ASP A 72 -4.56 -10.58 -9.04
CA ASP A 72 -3.94 -11.25 -7.90
C ASP A 72 -3.88 -10.26 -6.73
N PRO A 73 -4.68 -10.46 -5.67
CA PRO A 73 -4.70 -9.61 -4.49
C PRO A 73 -3.33 -9.39 -3.84
N SER A 74 -2.49 -10.43 -3.78
CA SER A 74 -1.18 -10.34 -3.12
C SER A 74 -0.18 -9.57 -3.98
N ALA A 75 -0.19 -9.80 -5.30
CA ALA A 75 0.64 -9.05 -6.23
C ALA A 75 0.25 -7.57 -6.27
N GLY A 76 -1.05 -7.27 -6.25
CA GLY A 76 -1.55 -5.90 -6.19
C GLY A 76 -1.23 -5.20 -4.88
N TRP A 77 -1.33 -5.89 -3.75
CA TRP A 77 -0.89 -5.38 -2.46
C TRP A 77 0.59 -5.03 -2.45
N ILE A 78 1.45 -5.93 -2.94
CA ILE A 78 2.89 -5.69 -3.07
C ILE A 78 3.16 -4.53 -4.05
N ASN A 79 2.44 -4.45 -5.17
CA ASN A 79 2.55 -3.33 -6.10
C ASN A 79 2.24 -2.00 -5.39
N GLY A 80 1.20 -1.95 -4.56
CA GLY A 80 0.83 -0.76 -3.79
C GLY A 80 1.81 -0.40 -2.67
N VAL A 81 2.30 -1.39 -1.92
CA VAL A 81 3.20 -1.15 -0.77
C VAL A 81 4.64 -0.97 -1.23
N VAL A 82 5.23 -1.96 -1.90
CA VAL A 82 6.62 -1.90 -2.37
C VAL A 82 6.79 -0.80 -3.42
N GLY A 83 5.77 -0.57 -4.27
CA GLY A 83 5.79 0.47 -5.31
C GLY A 83 5.76 1.91 -4.79
N VAL A 84 5.45 2.14 -3.51
CA VAL A 84 5.51 3.48 -2.90
C VAL A 84 6.86 3.79 -2.24
N HIS A 85 7.71 2.80 -2.01
CA HIS A 85 9.01 3.05 -1.39
C HIS A 85 9.99 3.82 -2.30
N PRO A 86 10.01 3.62 -3.63
CA PRO A 86 10.80 4.45 -4.54
C PRO A 86 10.41 5.94 -4.49
N TYR A 87 9.14 6.23 -4.22
CA TYR A 87 8.66 7.61 -4.02
C TYR A 87 9.36 8.29 -2.84
N GLN A 88 9.49 7.60 -1.70
CA GLN A 88 10.18 8.17 -0.54
C GLN A 88 11.69 8.27 -0.75
N LEU A 89 12.31 7.26 -1.40
CA LEU A 89 13.74 7.28 -1.71
C LEU A 89 14.14 8.44 -2.61
N ALA A 90 13.24 8.96 -3.44
CA ALA A 90 13.51 10.09 -4.32
C ALA A 90 13.99 11.35 -3.57
N TYR A 91 13.55 11.54 -2.32
CA TYR A 91 13.94 12.67 -1.47
C TYR A 91 14.67 12.23 -0.19
N ALA A 92 15.22 11.01 -0.17
CA ALA A 92 16.24 10.61 0.80
C ALA A 92 17.60 11.23 0.42
N ASP A 93 18.63 11.01 1.24
CA ASP A 93 19.99 11.38 0.84
C ASP A 93 20.36 10.67 -0.49
N PRO A 94 20.83 11.40 -1.52
CA PRO A 94 21.06 10.83 -2.85
C PRO A 94 22.03 9.63 -2.89
N ARG A 95 22.89 9.51 -1.88
CA ARG A 95 23.77 8.33 -1.74
C ARG A 95 22.98 7.05 -1.58
N VAL A 96 21.84 7.09 -0.88
CA VAL A 96 21.04 5.89 -0.61
C VAL A 96 20.37 5.36 -1.87
N GLY A 97 19.73 6.24 -2.67
CA GLY A 97 19.15 5.83 -3.96
C GLY A 97 20.21 5.26 -4.91
N THR A 98 21.40 5.85 -4.92
CA THR A 98 22.54 5.33 -5.69
C THR A 98 22.96 3.94 -5.22
N GLU A 99 22.97 3.66 -3.91
CA GLU A 99 23.30 2.34 -3.37
C GLU A 99 22.22 1.29 -3.64
N VAL A 100 20.94 1.65 -3.46
CA VAL A 100 19.80 0.73 -3.64
C VAL A 100 19.71 0.23 -5.08
N TRP A 101 19.90 1.13 -6.05
CA TRP A 101 19.74 0.83 -7.49
C TRP A 101 21.07 0.79 -8.26
N ALA A 102 22.21 0.61 -7.57
CA ALA A 102 23.54 0.59 -8.20
C ALA A 102 23.67 -0.50 -9.27
N ASP A 103 23.29 -1.72 -8.91
CA ASP A 103 23.51 -2.92 -9.73
C ASP A 103 22.24 -3.39 -10.46
N ASP A 104 21.06 -3.12 -9.88
CA ASP A 104 19.75 -3.51 -10.42
C ASP A 104 18.72 -2.39 -10.18
N VAL A 105 18.16 -1.86 -11.27
CA VAL A 105 17.08 -0.85 -11.20
C VAL A 105 15.76 -1.44 -10.68
N ASP A 106 15.62 -2.76 -10.71
CA ASP A 106 14.48 -3.50 -10.19
C ASP A 106 14.73 -4.02 -8.74
N THR A 107 15.72 -3.48 -8.02
CA THR A 107 15.87 -3.71 -6.57
C THR A 107 14.65 -3.19 -5.81
N TRP A 108 14.02 -4.07 -5.02
CA TRP A 108 12.83 -3.75 -4.23
C TRP A 108 13.18 -3.45 -2.78
N VAL A 109 12.37 -2.59 -2.17
CA VAL A 109 12.50 -2.15 -0.78
C VAL A 109 11.26 -2.60 -0.03
N ALA A 110 11.39 -3.25 1.12
CA ALA A 110 10.26 -3.59 1.98
C ALA A 110 9.97 -2.46 2.99
N SER A 111 8.93 -2.61 3.81
CA SER A 111 8.71 -1.81 5.02
C SER A 111 8.26 -2.70 6.20
N PRO A 112 7.90 -2.24 7.42
CA PRO A 112 6.93 -1.17 7.68
C PRO A 112 7.48 0.12 8.34
N TYR A 113 6.70 1.20 8.27
CA TYR A 113 6.97 2.49 8.91
C TYR A 113 6.56 2.58 10.39
N ALA A 114 5.93 1.55 10.95
CA ALA A 114 5.55 1.55 12.37
C ALA A 114 6.81 1.66 13.25
N PRO A 115 6.88 2.57 14.24
CA PRO A 115 8.08 2.81 15.03
C PRO A 115 8.27 1.73 16.12
N GLN A 116 8.58 0.50 15.72
CA GLN A 116 8.67 -0.68 16.60
C GLN A 116 10.11 -0.99 17.06
N GLY A 117 11.12 -0.26 16.57
CA GLY A 117 12.49 -0.38 17.04
C GLY A 117 13.03 0.89 17.66
N VAL A 118 14.24 0.80 18.19
CA VAL A 118 14.96 1.90 18.84
C VAL A 118 16.30 2.13 18.13
N ALA A 119 16.52 3.37 17.72
CA ALA A 119 17.77 3.84 17.15
C ALA A 119 18.54 4.65 18.20
N VAL A 120 19.65 4.10 18.70
CA VAL A 120 20.53 4.76 19.67
C VAL A 120 21.60 5.54 18.93
N PRO A 121 21.74 6.86 19.14
CA PRO A 121 22.79 7.64 18.49
C PRO A 121 24.20 7.13 18.83
N VAL A 122 25.02 6.95 17.81
CA VAL A 122 26.45 6.62 17.91
C VAL A 122 27.23 7.50 16.93
N ASP A 123 28.57 7.43 16.95
CA ASP A 123 29.38 8.19 16.01
C ASP A 123 29.04 7.80 14.55
N GLY A 124 28.76 8.80 13.71
CA GLY A 124 28.40 8.63 12.30
C GLY A 124 26.98 8.10 12.00
N GLY A 125 26.16 7.77 13.00
CA GLY A 125 24.83 7.20 12.76
C GLY A 125 24.13 6.65 14.00
N TYR A 126 23.54 5.46 13.85
CA TYR A 126 22.71 4.84 14.88
C TYR A 126 23.05 3.35 15.03
N LEU A 127 23.04 2.87 16.27
CA LEU A 127 22.90 1.45 16.57
C LEU A 127 21.40 1.13 16.64
N PHE A 128 20.94 0.21 15.80
CA PHE A 128 19.53 -0.02 15.57
C PHE A 128 19.12 -1.44 15.97
N ASN A 129 18.03 -1.54 16.73
CA ASN A 129 17.49 -2.79 17.24
C ASN A 129 15.95 -2.76 17.17
N GLY A 130 15.34 -3.91 16.88
CA GLY A 130 13.89 -4.06 16.98
C GLY A 130 13.34 -5.29 16.29
N ARG A 131 12.03 -5.45 16.41
CA ARG A 131 11.24 -6.42 15.66
C ARG A 131 10.03 -5.72 15.07
N TRP A 132 9.86 -5.87 13.76
CA TRP A 132 8.72 -5.32 13.05
C TRP A 132 7.84 -6.43 12.51
N GLN A 133 6.56 -6.14 12.40
CA GLN A 133 5.56 -7.05 11.84
C GLN A 133 5.04 -6.50 10.50
N PHE A 134 4.41 -7.33 9.68
CA PHE A 134 3.75 -6.91 8.44
C PHE A 134 4.71 -6.42 7.33
N SER A 135 5.89 -7.02 7.19
CA SER A 135 6.85 -6.66 6.13
C SER A 135 6.45 -7.21 4.77
N SER A 136 5.50 -6.56 4.10
CA SER A 136 4.90 -7.06 2.86
C SER A 136 5.93 -7.19 1.73
N GLY A 137 5.99 -8.37 1.09
CA GLY A 137 6.91 -8.66 0.00
C GLY A 137 8.37 -8.89 0.41
N THR A 138 8.66 -8.98 1.72
CA THR A 138 10.04 -8.98 2.24
C THR A 138 10.94 -10.10 1.70
N ASP A 139 10.37 -11.24 1.29
CA ASP A 139 11.12 -12.33 0.65
C ASP A 139 11.75 -11.92 -0.70
N HIS A 140 11.26 -10.84 -1.32
CA HIS A 140 11.66 -10.38 -2.64
C HIS A 140 12.33 -8.99 -2.61
N CYS A 141 12.64 -8.48 -1.42
CA CYS A 141 13.24 -7.16 -1.23
C CYS A 141 14.68 -7.28 -0.70
N ASP A 142 15.60 -6.57 -1.33
CA ASP A 142 17.01 -6.52 -0.92
C ASP A 142 17.31 -5.37 0.04
N TRP A 143 16.34 -4.49 0.26
CA TRP A 143 16.40 -3.35 1.18
C TRP A 143 15.11 -3.20 1.97
N ILE A 144 15.12 -2.41 3.04
CA ILE A 144 13.94 -2.17 3.87
C ILE A 144 13.93 -0.76 4.47
N PHE A 145 12.74 -0.15 4.54
CA PHE A 145 12.43 0.99 5.39
C PHE A 145 11.85 0.52 6.72
N LEU A 146 12.39 0.95 7.85
CA LEU A 146 11.86 0.61 9.18
C LEU A 146 11.63 1.85 10.02
N GLY A 147 10.45 1.96 10.61
CA GLY A 147 10.16 3.00 11.60
C GLY A 147 10.93 2.77 12.90
N ALA A 148 11.53 3.82 13.45
CA ALA A 148 12.27 3.77 14.71
C ALA A 148 11.89 4.92 15.64
N MET A 149 11.93 4.68 16.94
CA MET A 149 12.05 5.74 17.94
C MET A 149 13.53 6.04 18.18
N ILE A 150 13.91 7.30 18.32
CA ILE A 150 15.26 7.65 18.80
C ILE A 150 15.34 7.33 20.30
N GLY A 151 16.38 6.62 20.71
CA GLY A 151 16.64 6.26 22.11
C GLY A 151 17.80 7.03 22.74
N ASP A 152 17.85 7.04 24.07
CA ASP A 152 19.04 7.42 24.83
C ASP A 152 20.13 6.31 24.79
N SER A 153 21.24 6.51 25.50
CA SER A 153 22.34 5.54 25.56
C SER A 153 21.96 4.18 26.16
N ASP A 154 20.86 4.12 26.91
CA ASP A 154 20.33 2.88 27.50
C ASP A 154 19.30 2.20 26.57
N GLY A 155 19.04 2.76 25.38
CA GLY A 155 18.03 2.25 24.46
C GLY A 155 16.59 2.57 24.87
N LYS A 156 16.37 3.56 25.76
CA LYS A 156 15.02 4.02 26.09
C LYS A 156 14.58 5.12 25.13
N PRO A 157 13.39 5.04 24.52
CA PRO A 157 12.87 6.10 23.67
C PRO A 157 12.91 7.47 24.34
N LEU A 158 13.36 8.48 23.61
CA LEU A 158 13.36 9.87 24.07
C LEU A 158 11.94 10.39 24.31
N MET A 159 11.83 11.36 25.21
CA MET A 159 10.60 12.11 25.50
C MET A 159 10.85 13.62 25.32
N PRO A 160 10.07 14.33 24.46
CA PRO A 160 9.01 13.80 23.60
C PRO A 160 9.54 12.84 22.51
N PRO A 161 8.70 11.91 22.01
CA PRO A 161 9.12 10.96 20.99
C PRO A 161 9.65 11.63 19.72
N GLN A 162 10.79 11.15 19.24
CA GLN A 162 11.36 11.49 17.95
C GLN A 162 11.46 10.23 17.12
N MET A 163 11.05 10.31 15.85
CA MET A 163 10.90 9.14 14.98
C MET A 163 11.77 9.27 13.73
N LEU A 164 12.36 8.16 13.33
CA LEU A 164 13.13 8.04 12.10
C LEU A 164 12.53 6.99 11.18
N HIS A 165 12.68 7.17 9.89
CA HIS A 165 12.62 6.11 8.90
C HIS A 165 14.06 5.66 8.61
N MET A 166 14.38 4.41 8.93
CA MET A 166 15.70 3.80 8.79
C MET A 166 15.77 2.97 7.52
N ILE A 167 16.87 3.06 6.77
CA ILE A 167 17.05 2.34 5.49
C ILE A 167 18.19 1.32 5.64
N LEU A 168 17.89 0.03 5.48
CA LEU A 168 18.85 -1.05 5.70
C LEU A 168 18.90 -2.02 4.51
N PRO A 169 20.08 -2.54 4.15
CA PRO A 169 20.21 -3.64 3.21
C PRO A 169 19.84 -4.97 3.87
N ARG A 170 19.52 -5.96 3.04
CA ARG A 170 19.08 -7.31 3.46
C ARG A 170 19.97 -7.98 4.49
N LYS A 171 21.28 -7.83 4.35
CA LYS A 171 22.27 -8.45 5.24
C LYS A 171 22.19 -7.99 6.70
N ASP A 172 21.52 -6.86 6.96
CA ASP A 172 21.47 -6.23 8.29
C ASP A 172 20.14 -6.55 9.02
N TYR A 173 19.28 -7.41 8.47
CA TYR A 173 18.07 -7.88 9.13
C TYR A 173 17.75 -9.34 8.81
N GLU A 174 17.02 -9.99 9.70
CA GLU A 174 16.52 -11.37 9.57
C GLU A 174 15.03 -11.35 9.28
N ILE A 175 14.55 -12.19 8.36
CA ILE A 175 13.12 -12.53 8.26
C ILE A 175 12.82 -13.62 9.27
N VAL A 176 11.77 -13.43 10.07
CA VAL A 176 11.23 -14.51 10.90
C VAL A 176 10.34 -15.38 10.04
N GLU A 177 10.83 -16.57 9.70
CA GLU A 177 10.03 -17.55 8.98
C GLU A 177 8.77 -17.96 9.79
N ASP A 178 7.72 -18.37 9.09
CA ASP A 178 6.42 -18.79 9.65
C ASP A 178 5.62 -17.73 10.42
N SER A 179 6.07 -16.47 10.47
CA SER A 179 5.33 -15.40 11.19
C SER A 179 4.11 -14.84 10.43
N TRP A 180 3.78 -15.39 9.25
CA TRP A 180 2.69 -14.93 8.39
C TRP A 180 1.69 -16.03 8.03
N ASP A 181 1.12 -16.68 9.05
CA ASP A 181 -0.01 -17.61 8.88
C ASP A 181 -1.34 -16.90 9.17
N VAL A 182 -1.93 -16.32 8.13
CA VAL A 182 -3.11 -15.44 8.23
C VAL A 182 -4.26 -15.88 7.33
N VAL A 183 -5.46 -15.33 7.55
CA VAL A 183 -6.68 -15.73 6.83
C VAL A 183 -6.77 -15.20 5.40
N GLY A 184 -6.05 -14.14 5.03
CA GLY A 184 -6.10 -13.50 3.72
C GLY A 184 -4.83 -12.69 3.47
N LEU A 185 -4.60 -12.28 2.22
CA LEU A 185 -3.32 -11.72 1.76
C LEU A 185 -2.13 -12.62 2.15
N ARG A 186 -2.31 -13.94 2.10
CA ARG A 186 -1.27 -14.91 2.48
C ARG A 186 -0.06 -14.80 1.56
N GLY A 187 -0.29 -14.64 0.26
CA GLY A 187 0.75 -14.54 -0.76
C GLY A 187 1.59 -13.26 -0.69
N THR A 188 1.26 -12.29 0.17
CA THR A 188 2.11 -11.11 0.37
C THR A 188 3.37 -11.44 1.14
N GLY A 189 3.41 -12.56 1.88
CA GLY A 189 4.52 -12.91 2.75
C GLY A 189 4.90 -11.76 3.67
N SER A 190 3.92 -11.14 4.34
CA SER A 190 4.13 -9.97 5.21
C SER A 190 4.75 -10.35 6.56
N LYS A 191 5.86 -11.10 6.49
CA LYS A 191 6.56 -11.68 7.64
C LYS A 191 7.13 -10.60 8.55
N ASP A 192 7.50 -11.02 9.74
CA ASP A 192 8.20 -10.20 10.71
C ASP A 192 9.67 -10.10 10.30
N VAL A 193 10.30 -8.99 10.67
CA VAL A 193 11.74 -8.79 10.52
C VAL A 193 12.37 -8.40 11.84
N ILE A 194 13.60 -8.87 12.07
CA ILE A 194 14.38 -8.55 13.27
C ILE A 194 15.66 -7.84 12.84
N VAL A 195 15.93 -6.70 13.45
CA VAL A 195 17.22 -6.02 13.38
C VAL A 195 17.89 -6.17 14.74
N LYS A 196 19.15 -6.64 14.72
CA LYS A 196 19.95 -6.80 15.92
C LYS A 196 21.31 -6.14 15.74
N ASP A 197 21.58 -5.13 16.57
CA ASP A 197 22.85 -4.42 16.66
C ASP A 197 23.38 -3.91 15.30
N ALA A 198 22.49 -3.49 14.40
CA ALA A 198 22.86 -3.00 13.09
C ALA A 198 23.33 -1.54 13.18
N PHE A 199 24.48 -1.24 12.58
CA PHE A 199 24.90 0.14 12.38
C PHE A 199 24.21 0.73 11.15
N VAL A 200 23.45 1.81 11.33
CA VAL A 200 22.82 2.57 10.24
C VAL A 200 23.47 3.95 10.16
N PRO A 201 24.18 4.28 9.07
CA PRO A 201 24.80 5.59 8.93
C PRO A 201 23.74 6.68 8.80
N ALA A 202 24.02 7.88 9.29
CA ALA A 202 23.04 8.97 9.37
C ALA A 202 22.36 9.30 8.03
N TYR A 203 23.07 9.14 6.91
CA TYR A 203 22.53 9.40 5.57
C TYR A 203 21.48 8.38 5.10
N ARG A 204 21.39 7.22 5.74
CA ARG A 204 20.35 6.21 5.54
C ARG A 204 19.17 6.38 6.51
N THR A 205 18.96 7.60 7.00
CA THR A 205 17.85 7.92 7.90
C THR A 205 17.09 9.13 7.41
N MET A 206 15.81 9.20 7.73
CA MET A 206 14.95 10.35 7.45
C MET A 206 14.15 10.68 8.70
N ASP A 207 14.04 11.97 9.04
CA ASP A 207 13.17 12.44 10.12
C ASP A 207 11.70 12.22 9.71
N ALA A 208 10.99 11.37 10.45
CA ALA A 208 9.62 10.98 10.10
C ALA A 208 8.62 12.14 10.18
N MET A 209 8.86 13.14 11.03
CA MET A 209 8.01 14.34 11.13
C MET A 209 8.23 15.25 9.93
N LYS A 210 9.48 15.42 9.49
CA LYS A 210 9.80 16.16 8.26
C LYS A 210 9.25 15.48 7.00
N VAL A 211 9.21 14.14 6.98
CA VAL A 211 8.54 13.38 5.90
C VAL A 211 7.04 13.66 5.91
N MET A 212 6.41 13.67 7.09
CA MET A 212 4.97 13.90 7.22
C MET A 212 4.54 15.31 6.82
N ASP A 213 5.28 16.34 7.23
CA ASP A 213 4.91 17.75 7.01
C ASP A 213 5.44 18.36 5.68
N GLY A 214 6.17 17.57 4.90
CA GLY A 214 6.72 18.01 3.61
C GLY A 214 8.09 18.68 3.68
N THR A 215 8.67 18.87 4.87
CA THR A 215 9.97 19.54 5.03
C THR A 215 11.11 18.73 4.41
N ALA A 216 11.06 17.40 4.49
CA ALA A 216 12.09 16.54 3.91
C ALA A 216 12.19 16.72 2.39
N GLN A 217 11.05 16.78 1.68
CA GLN A 217 10.99 17.03 0.24
C GLN A 217 11.60 18.39 -0.13
N ARG A 218 11.30 19.44 0.66
CA ARG A 218 11.83 20.80 0.45
C ARG A 218 13.34 20.87 0.70
N GLU A 219 13.82 20.26 1.78
CA GLU A 219 15.26 20.22 2.12
C GLU A 219 16.06 19.42 1.08
N ALA A 220 15.46 18.37 0.50
CA ALA A 220 16.05 17.61 -0.61
C ALA A 220 16.03 18.38 -1.95
N GLY A 221 15.36 19.53 -2.02
CA GLY A 221 15.31 20.37 -3.23
C GLY A 221 14.45 19.78 -4.35
N MET A 222 13.44 18.96 -4.03
CA MET A 222 12.54 18.39 -5.04
C MET A 222 11.78 19.49 -5.77
N THR A 223 11.60 19.32 -7.09
CA THR A 223 10.88 20.29 -7.94
C THR A 223 9.73 19.68 -8.71
N GLU A 224 9.79 18.38 -8.95
CA GLU A 224 8.79 17.60 -9.65
C GLU A 224 7.54 17.49 -8.77
N THR A 225 6.37 17.81 -9.34
CA THR A 225 5.07 17.76 -8.65
C THR A 225 4.85 16.43 -7.93
N LEU A 226 5.22 15.31 -8.57
CA LEU A 226 5.15 13.98 -7.97
C LEU A 226 5.86 13.95 -6.60
N TYR A 227 7.13 14.33 -6.54
CA TYR A 227 7.97 14.27 -5.33
C TYR A 227 7.69 15.36 -4.30
N LEU A 228 6.74 16.25 -4.58
CA LEU A 228 6.21 17.23 -3.64
C LEU A 228 4.85 16.83 -3.05
N MET A 229 4.28 15.69 -3.47
CA MET A 229 3.02 15.19 -2.94
C MET A 229 3.10 14.93 -1.41
N PRO A 230 2.00 15.14 -0.66
CA PRO A 230 1.97 14.80 0.76
C PRO A 230 2.20 13.30 1.00
N TRP A 231 3.04 12.96 1.98
CA TRP A 231 3.25 11.56 2.40
C TRP A 231 1.94 10.90 2.85
N SER A 232 1.08 11.63 3.56
CA SER A 232 -0.25 11.22 3.99
C SER A 232 -1.24 10.96 2.83
N THR A 233 -0.91 11.41 1.62
CA THR A 233 -1.62 11.04 0.39
C THR A 233 -0.98 9.82 -0.27
N MET A 234 0.34 9.86 -0.53
CA MET A 234 1.03 8.84 -1.35
C MET A 234 1.13 7.48 -0.67
N PHE A 235 1.54 7.42 0.60
CA PHE A 235 1.70 6.13 1.29
C PHE A 235 0.38 5.34 1.39
N PRO A 236 -0.75 5.96 1.82
CA PRO A 236 -2.03 5.26 1.84
C PRO A 236 -2.62 4.99 0.45
N LEU A 237 -2.23 5.75 -0.59
CA LEU A 237 -2.77 5.60 -1.95
C LEU A 237 -2.53 4.18 -2.50
N GLY A 238 -1.32 3.64 -2.36
CA GLY A 238 -1.00 2.29 -2.82
C GLY A 238 -1.80 1.22 -2.10
N ILE A 239 -1.85 1.28 -0.77
CA ILE A 239 -2.56 0.32 0.09
C ILE A 239 -4.08 0.33 -0.18
N SER A 240 -4.64 1.52 -0.35
CA SER A 240 -6.08 1.70 -0.59
C SER A 240 -6.46 1.28 -2.00
N SER A 241 -5.62 1.64 -2.99
CA SER A 241 -5.77 1.19 -4.37
C SER A 241 -5.75 -0.32 -4.48
N ALA A 242 -4.85 -0.98 -3.75
CA ALA A 242 -4.82 -2.45 -3.71
C ALA A 242 -6.12 -2.99 -3.12
N THR A 243 -6.56 -2.48 -1.96
CA THR A 243 -7.80 -2.95 -1.31
C THR A 243 -9.03 -2.74 -2.21
N ILE A 244 -9.15 -1.60 -2.89
CA ILE A 244 -10.23 -1.34 -3.85
C ILE A 244 -10.13 -2.26 -5.06
N GLY A 245 -8.93 -2.49 -5.61
CA GLY A 245 -8.74 -3.44 -6.70
C GLY A 245 -9.09 -4.88 -6.33
N ILE A 246 -8.82 -5.31 -5.09
CA ILE A 246 -9.30 -6.60 -4.57
C ILE A 246 -10.84 -6.65 -4.59
N ALA A 247 -11.51 -5.56 -4.21
CA ALA A 247 -12.96 -5.47 -4.29
C ALA A 247 -13.48 -5.53 -5.74
N GLU A 248 -12.79 -4.88 -6.69
CA GLU A 248 -13.08 -4.99 -8.13
C GLU A 248 -12.91 -6.44 -8.63
N GLY A 249 -11.85 -7.13 -8.18
CA GLY A 249 -11.62 -8.55 -8.44
C GLY A 249 -12.70 -9.45 -7.83
N ALA A 250 -13.19 -9.13 -6.62
CA ALA A 250 -14.31 -9.82 -5.98
C ALA A 250 -15.59 -9.69 -6.82
N LEU A 251 -15.90 -8.47 -7.30
CA LEU A 251 -17.04 -8.22 -8.18
C LEU A 251 -16.93 -9.01 -9.49
N ALA A 252 -15.76 -9.00 -10.14
CA ALA A 252 -15.53 -9.77 -11.35
C ALA A 252 -15.71 -11.28 -11.12
N ALA A 253 -15.12 -11.82 -10.05
CA ALA A 253 -15.25 -13.23 -9.68
C ALA A 253 -16.70 -13.62 -9.37
N ALA A 254 -17.47 -12.74 -8.72
CA ALA A 254 -18.88 -12.96 -8.47
C ALA A 254 -19.70 -12.94 -9.76
N LEU A 255 -19.47 -11.99 -10.66
CA LEU A 255 -20.16 -11.91 -11.95
C LEU A 255 -19.91 -13.18 -12.78
N ASP A 256 -18.66 -13.64 -12.86
CA ASP A 256 -18.31 -14.87 -13.58
C ASP A 256 -18.97 -16.10 -12.95
N TYR A 257 -18.98 -16.19 -11.61
CA TYR A 257 -19.64 -17.27 -10.90
C TYR A 257 -21.16 -17.28 -11.10
N GLN A 258 -21.80 -16.11 -11.08
CA GLN A 258 -23.26 -15.96 -11.16
C GLN A 258 -23.79 -16.11 -12.59
N ARG A 259 -22.97 -15.86 -13.62
CA ARG A 259 -23.37 -15.87 -15.05
C ARG A 259 -24.11 -17.14 -15.47
N GLN A 260 -23.72 -18.30 -14.93
CA GLN A 260 -24.32 -19.60 -15.25
C GLN A 260 -25.07 -20.21 -14.07
N ARG A 261 -25.20 -19.49 -12.95
CA ARG A 261 -25.77 -20.04 -11.72
C ARG A 261 -27.29 -20.07 -11.78
N VAL A 262 -27.84 -21.19 -11.30
CA VAL A 262 -29.26 -21.40 -11.05
C VAL A 262 -29.44 -21.62 -9.54
N ASN A 263 -30.40 -20.94 -8.92
CA ASN A 263 -30.66 -21.07 -7.49
C ASN A 263 -31.37 -22.39 -7.16
N SER A 264 -31.55 -22.68 -5.86
CA SER A 264 -32.20 -23.93 -5.40
C SER A 264 -33.64 -24.10 -5.87
N SER A 265 -34.29 -23.02 -6.30
CA SER A 265 -35.67 -23.01 -6.82
C SER A 265 -35.71 -23.13 -8.35
N GLY A 266 -34.58 -23.33 -9.02
CA GLY A 266 -34.51 -23.48 -10.49
C GLY A 266 -34.48 -22.16 -11.27
N VAL A 267 -34.40 -21.02 -10.59
CA VAL A 267 -34.35 -19.69 -11.24
C VAL A 267 -32.90 -19.35 -11.58
N ALA A 268 -32.64 -19.00 -12.84
CA ALA A 268 -31.34 -18.49 -13.24
C ALA A 268 -31.08 -17.15 -12.54
N ILE A 269 -29.88 -16.95 -11.99
CA ILE A 269 -29.59 -15.77 -11.16
C ILE A 269 -29.74 -14.46 -11.93
N LYS A 270 -29.48 -14.47 -13.25
CA LYS A 270 -29.73 -13.32 -14.11
C LYS A 270 -31.18 -12.82 -14.11
N ASP A 271 -32.12 -13.68 -13.73
CA ASP A 271 -33.56 -13.41 -13.65
C ASP A 271 -34.03 -13.20 -12.18
N ASP A 272 -33.11 -13.25 -11.21
CA ASP A 272 -33.37 -13.00 -9.78
C ASP A 272 -33.17 -11.49 -9.47
N PRO A 273 -34.26 -10.72 -9.27
CA PRO A 273 -34.15 -9.27 -9.09
C PRO A 273 -33.43 -8.88 -7.78
N TYR A 274 -33.42 -9.75 -6.77
CA TYR A 274 -32.78 -9.45 -5.49
C TYR A 274 -31.27 -9.59 -5.57
N VAL A 275 -30.78 -10.63 -6.26
CA VAL A 275 -29.34 -10.82 -6.49
C VAL A 275 -28.82 -9.79 -7.49
N MET A 276 -29.57 -9.51 -8.56
CA MET A 276 -29.16 -8.51 -9.54
C MET A 276 -29.13 -7.09 -8.95
N TYR A 277 -30.06 -6.75 -8.05
CA TYR A 277 -30.01 -5.49 -7.29
C TYR A 277 -28.71 -5.37 -6.47
N ALA A 278 -28.38 -6.41 -5.69
CA ALA A 278 -27.18 -6.39 -4.86
C ALA A 278 -25.88 -6.33 -5.67
N ILE A 279 -25.82 -6.98 -6.82
CA ILE A 279 -24.69 -6.86 -7.76
C ILE A 279 -24.57 -5.40 -8.25
N GLY A 280 -25.70 -4.78 -8.62
CA GLY A 280 -25.72 -3.38 -9.08
C GLY A 280 -25.28 -2.39 -7.99
N GLU A 281 -25.76 -2.58 -6.76
CA GLU A 281 -25.40 -1.75 -5.61
C GLU A 281 -23.90 -1.89 -5.28
N ALA A 282 -23.39 -3.12 -5.18
CA ALA A 282 -21.98 -3.37 -4.94
C ALA A 282 -21.09 -2.77 -6.05
N ALA A 283 -21.50 -2.89 -7.31
CA ALA A 283 -20.78 -2.29 -8.44
C ALA A 283 -20.73 -0.76 -8.35
N ALA A 284 -21.83 -0.12 -7.97
CA ALA A 284 -21.89 1.33 -7.78
C ALA A 284 -20.98 1.79 -6.63
N ASP A 285 -21.01 1.10 -5.50
CA ASP A 285 -20.23 1.46 -4.32
C ASP A 285 -18.71 1.24 -4.50
N ILE A 286 -18.31 0.14 -5.16
CA ILE A 286 -16.91 -0.11 -5.52
C ILE A 286 -16.43 0.96 -6.51
N ASN A 287 -17.26 1.31 -7.51
CA ASN A 287 -16.91 2.38 -8.44
C ASN A 287 -16.78 3.75 -7.73
N ALA A 288 -17.70 4.07 -6.82
CA ALA A 288 -17.62 5.30 -6.03
C ALA A 288 -16.33 5.35 -5.19
N ALA A 289 -15.95 4.24 -4.54
CA ALA A 289 -14.69 4.13 -3.82
C ALA A 289 -13.48 4.41 -4.74
N ARG A 290 -13.44 3.79 -5.93
CA ARG A 290 -12.40 4.04 -6.95
C ARG A 290 -12.32 5.52 -7.31
N GLN A 291 -13.43 6.12 -7.72
CA GLN A 291 -13.45 7.50 -8.20
C GLN A 291 -13.11 8.51 -7.10
N GLU A 292 -13.61 8.32 -5.88
CA GLU A 292 -13.29 9.20 -4.76
C GLU A 292 -11.80 9.18 -4.39
N LEU A 293 -11.16 8.00 -4.38
CA LEU A 293 -9.73 7.89 -4.11
C LEU A 293 -8.89 8.58 -5.20
N LEU A 294 -9.22 8.32 -6.47
CA LEU A 294 -8.49 8.90 -7.60
C LEU A 294 -8.68 10.42 -7.70
N ALA A 295 -9.91 10.91 -7.56
CA ALA A 295 -10.19 12.34 -7.56
C ALA A 295 -9.51 13.07 -6.40
N ASN A 296 -9.38 12.41 -5.24
CA ASN A 296 -8.61 12.96 -4.13
C ASN A 296 -7.13 13.11 -4.47
N ALA A 297 -6.51 12.10 -5.12
CA ALA A 297 -5.12 12.17 -5.54
C ALA A 297 -4.90 13.26 -6.61
N ASP A 298 -5.78 13.34 -7.62
CA ASP A 298 -5.72 14.36 -8.68
C ASP A 298 -5.82 15.77 -8.09
N ARG A 299 -6.80 16.02 -7.22
CA ARG A 299 -6.98 17.34 -6.59
C ARG A 299 -5.73 17.79 -5.83
N ILE A 300 -5.12 16.89 -5.07
CA ILE A 300 -3.90 17.21 -4.32
C ILE A 300 -2.74 17.44 -5.28
N TYR A 301 -2.62 16.64 -6.34
CA TYR A 301 -1.60 16.85 -7.38
C TYR A 301 -1.75 18.22 -8.05
N ASP A 302 -2.95 18.59 -8.48
CA ASP A 302 -3.22 19.89 -9.12
C ASP A 302 -2.89 21.08 -8.19
N MET A 303 -3.10 20.93 -6.87
CA MET A 303 -2.70 21.94 -5.90
C MET A 303 -1.18 22.10 -5.85
N VAL A 304 -0.46 20.99 -5.78
CA VAL A 304 1.02 20.97 -5.74
C VAL A 304 1.59 21.53 -7.05
N ASP A 305 1.04 21.12 -8.20
CA ASP A 305 1.47 21.56 -9.54
C ASP A 305 1.28 23.07 -9.73
N ALA A 306 0.20 23.62 -9.16
CA ALA A 306 -0.06 25.05 -9.13
C ALA A 306 0.82 25.83 -8.13
N GLY A 307 1.77 25.16 -7.45
CA GLY A 307 2.64 25.76 -6.43
C GLY A 307 1.92 26.14 -5.13
N LYS A 308 0.74 25.55 -4.86
CA LYS A 308 -0.02 25.83 -3.63
C LYS A 308 0.41 24.86 -2.54
N GLU A 309 0.56 25.39 -1.33
CA GLU A 309 0.74 24.55 -0.15
C GLU A 309 -0.53 23.73 0.10
N VAL A 310 -0.35 22.42 0.33
CA VAL A 310 -1.44 21.54 0.74
C VAL A 310 -1.61 21.65 2.26
N SER A 311 -2.64 22.38 2.68
CA SER A 311 -2.92 22.65 4.09
C SER A 311 -3.12 21.35 4.90
N PHE A 312 -3.01 21.45 6.23
CA PHE A 312 -3.38 20.33 7.11
C PHE A 312 -4.85 19.92 6.91
N GLU A 313 -5.76 20.89 6.74
CA GLU A 313 -7.18 20.62 6.51
C GLU A 313 -7.40 19.81 5.22
N ASP A 314 -6.71 20.18 4.13
CA ASP A 314 -6.77 19.45 2.86
C ASP A 314 -6.27 18.01 2.99
N ARG A 315 -5.16 17.81 3.71
CA ARG A 315 -4.61 16.48 4.00
C ARG A 315 -5.55 15.66 4.88
N ALA A 316 -6.14 16.27 5.91
CA ALA A 316 -7.09 15.62 6.80
C ALA A 316 -8.36 15.18 6.06
N ALA A 317 -8.90 16.05 5.20
CA ALA A 317 -10.01 15.73 4.33
C ALA A 317 -9.65 14.60 3.34
N GLY A 318 -8.45 14.63 2.76
CA GLY A 318 -7.97 13.58 1.86
C GLY A 318 -7.83 12.23 2.55
N ARG A 319 -7.24 12.20 3.76
CA ARG A 319 -7.16 10.99 4.60
C ARG A 319 -8.54 10.43 4.92
N ARG A 320 -9.50 11.27 5.30
CA ARG A 320 -10.91 10.86 5.53
C ARG A 320 -11.52 10.23 4.28
N THR A 321 -11.37 10.86 3.12
CA THR A 321 -11.87 10.34 1.84
C THR A 321 -11.26 8.98 1.50
N GLN A 322 -9.93 8.85 1.64
CA GLN A 322 -9.24 7.58 1.42
C GLN A 322 -9.77 6.47 2.34
N VAL A 323 -9.91 6.74 3.64
CA VAL A 323 -10.43 5.74 4.58
C VAL A 323 -11.87 5.37 4.21
N ARG A 324 -12.71 6.36 3.88
CA ARG A 324 -14.11 6.09 3.52
C ARG A 324 -14.22 5.24 2.27
N ALA A 325 -13.40 5.48 1.26
CA ALA A 325 -13.40 4.72 0.02
C ALA A 325 -13.17 3.23 0.29
N VAL A 326 -12.17 2.88 1.12
CA VAL A 326 -11.88 1.48 1.45
C VAL A 326 -13.00 0.83 2.24
N TRP A 327 -13.53 1.50 3.26
CA TRP A 327 -14.66 0.95 4.02
C TRP A 327 -15.90 0.76 3.16
N ARG A 328 -16.18 1.67 2.21
CA ARG A 328 -17.28 1.51 1.25
C ARG A 328 -17.07 0.26 0.37
N ALA A 329 -15.87 0.10 -0.20
CA ALA A 329 -15.56 -1.03 -1.08
C ALA A 329 -15.66 -2.38 -0.35
N VAL A 330 -15.16 -2.48 0.89
CA VAL A 330 -15.21 -3.72 1.67
C VAL A 330 -16.66 -4.09 2.01
N SER A 331 -17.46 -3.13 2.50
CA SER A 331 -18.88 -3.39 2.79
C SER A 331 -19.67 -3.83 1.56
N ALA A 332 -19.36 -3.27 0.38
CA ALA A 332 -19.96 -3.73 -0.88
C ALA A 332 -19.60 -5.19 -1.21
N VAL A 333 -18.36 -5.61 -0.92
CA VAL A 333 -17.94 -7.01 -1.10
C VAL A 333 -18.67 -7.95 -0.14
N ASP A 334 -18.92 -7.54 1.10
CA ASP A 334 -19.71 -8.33 2.06
C ASP A 334 -21.14 -8.57 1.58
N GLU A 335 -21.83 -7.50 1.16
CA GLU A 335 -23.19 -7.60 0.64
C GLU A 335 -23.25 -8.49 -0.61
N LEU A 336 -22.25 -8.39 -1.48
CA LEU A 336 -22.12 -9.25 -2.65
C LEU A 336 -21.87 -10.72 -2.27
N PHE A 337 -20.90 -10.98 -1.39
CA PHE A 337 -20.48 -12.32 -1.00
C PHE A 337 -21.61 -13.09 -0.32
N ALA A 338 -22.36 -12.42 0.58
CA ALA A 338 -23.52 -12.99 1.28
C ALA A 338 -24.60 -13.53 0.32
N ARG A 339 -24.67 -13.03 -0.91
CA ARG A 339 -25.67 -13.41 -1.93
C ARG A 339 -25.13 -14.34 -3.01
N CYS A 340 -23.88 -14.78 -2.88
CA CYS A 340 -23.28 -15.78 -3.79
C CYS A 340 -23.58 -17.23 -3.38
N GLY A 341 -24.17 -17.45 -2.21
CA GLY A 341 -24.60 -18.78 -1.75
C GLY A 341 -23.44 -19.68 -1.33
N GLY A 342 -23.76 -20.80 -0.66
CA GLY A 342 -22.77 -21.60 0.08
C GLY A 342 -21.62 -22.18 -0.77
N ASN A 343 -21.81 -22.42 -2.07
CA ASN A 343 -20.73 -22.93 -2.92
C ASN A 343 -19.65 -21.88 -3.23
N ALA A 344 -19.93 -20.59 -3.01
CA ALA A 344 -18.94 -19.53 -3.16
C ALA A 344 -17.82 -19.59 -2.11
N THR A 345 -18.05 -20.29 -0.99
CA THR A 345 -17.08 -20.44 0.11
C THR A 345 -16.05 -21.54 -0.11
N ARG A 346 -16.21 -22.35 -1.17
CA ARG A 346 -15.31 -23.48 -1.41
C ARG A 346 -13.93 -22.99 -1.85
N MET A 347 -12.89 -23.67 -1.39
CA MET A 347 -11.49 -23.30 -1.68
C MET A 347 -11.13 -23.44 -3.17
N ASP A 348 -11.88 -24.22 -3.95
CA ASP A 348 -11.73 -24.32 -5.40
C ASP A 348 -12.34 -23.13 -6.17
N LYS A 349 -12.91 -22.14 -5.45
CA LYS A 349 -13.47 -20.91 -6.03
C LYS A 349 -12.62 -19.69 -5.62
N PRO A 350 -12.39 -18.74 -6.55
CA PRO A 350 -11.56 -17.57 -6.28
C PRO A 350 -12.28 -16.51 -5.42
N LEU A 351 -13.62 -16.45 -5.45
CA LEU A 351 -14.39 -15.39 -4.80
C LEU A 351 -14.11 -15.28 -3.29
N GLN A 352 -14.06 -16.40 -2.58
CA GLN A 352 -13.75 -16.40 -1.14
C GLN A 352 -12.34 -15.89 -0.82
N ARG A 353 -11.38 -16.03 -1.75
CA ARG A 353 -10.03 -15.48 -1.57
C ARG A 353 -10.07 -13.95 -1.63
N TYR A 354 -10.70 -13.37 -2.65
CA TYR A 354 -10.90 -11.92 -2.70
C TYR A 354 -11.64 -11.39 -1.46
N TRP A 355 -12.68 -12.10 -0.99
CA TRP A 355 -13.39 -11.74 0.23
C TRP A 355 -12.47 -11.75 1.46
N ARG A 356 -11.64 -12.78 1.68
CA ARG A 356 -10.67 -12.80 2.79
C ARG A 356 -9.62 -11.71 2.65
N ASP A 357 -9.08 -11.55 1.46
CA ASP A 357 -7.97 -10.64 1.17
C ASP A 357 -8.39 -9.18 1.33
N VAL A 358 -9.62 -8.81 0.95
CA VAL A 358 -10.11 -7.43 1.10
C VAL A 358 -10.26 -7.05 2.58
N HIS A 359 -10.66 -8.01 3.43
CA HIS A 359 -10.77 -7.81 4.88
C HIS A 359 -9.41 -7.69 5.55
N VAL A 360 -8.43 -8.50 5.14
CA VAL A 360 -7.05 -8.34 5.65
C VAL A 360 -6.46 -7.00 5.19
N GLY A 361 -6.72 -6.59 3.95
CA GLY A 361 -6.33 -5.26 3.46
C GLY A 361 -6.95 -4.13 4.29
N GLN A 362 -8.24 -4.23 4.61
CA GLN A 362 -8.96 -3.28 5.46
C GLN A 362 -8.35 -3.19 6.88
N ALA A 363 -7.81 -4.27 7.43
CA ALA A 363 -7.25 -4.28 8.78
C ALA A 363 -5.96 -3.46 8.95
N HIS A 364 -5.35 -2.99 7.86
CA HIS A 364 -4.14 -2.17 7.92
C HIS A 364 -4.36 -0.84 8.66
N ALA A 365 -3.38 -0.40 9.47
CA ALA A 365 -3.49 0.77 10.34
C ALA A 365 -3.92 2.06 9.64
N ILE A 366 -3.55 2.26 8.36
CA ILE A 366 -3.97 3.45 7.61
C ILE A 366 -5.48 3.51 7.30
N HIS A 367 -6.23 2.42 7.54
CA HIS A 367 -7.68 2.36 7.38
C HIS A 367 -8.45 2.58 8.69
N VAL A 368 -7.76 2.79 9.82
CA VAL A 368 -8.41 3.09 11.10
C VAL A 368 -9.13 4.45 11.01
N PRO A 369 -10.47 4.50 11.15
CA PRO A 369 -11.23 5.72 10.84
C PRO A 369 -11.26 6.75 11.97
N SER A 370 -11.14 6.32 13.22
CA SER A 370 -11.50 7.11 14.41
C SER A 370 -10.79 8.46 14.49
N THR A 371 -9.45 8.46 14.57
CA THR A 371 -8.65 9.68 14.73
C THR A 371 -8.70 10.58 13.50
N VAL A 372 -8.65 9.98 12.30
CA VAL A 372 -8.71 10.71 11.02
C VAL A 372 -10.04 11.44 10.84
N TYR A 373 -11.16 10.79 11.15
CA TYR A 373 -12.48 11.40 11.04
C TYR A 373 -12.65 12.54 12.05
N HIS A 374 -12.19 12.34 13.29
CA HIS A 374 -12.23 13.38 14.31
C HIS A 374 -11.38 14.59 13.91
N ALA A 375 -10.12 14.36 13.52
CA ALA A 375 -9.22 15.43 13.10
C ALA A 375 -9.77 16.22 11.91
N SER A 376 -10.25 15.52 10.87
CA SER A 376 -10.86 16.15 9.71
C SER A 376 -12.09 16.98 10.07
N ALA A 377 -12.96 16.48 10.96
CA ALA A 377 -14.15 17.22 11.40
C ALA A 377 -13.78 18.47 12.22
N LEU A 378 -12.80 18.38 13.11
CA LEU A 378 -12.28 19.55 13.85
C LEU A 378 -11.73 20.61 12.89
N SER A 379 -10.92 20.20 11.91
CA SER A 379 -10.38 21.14 10.92
C SER A 379 -11.49 21.85 10.14
N SER A 380 -12.55 21.14 9.72
CA SER A 380 -13.71 21.76 9.07
C SER A 380 -14.51 22.72 9.96
N LEU A 381 -14.32 22.67 11.28
CA LEU A 381 -14.86 23.65 12.23
C LEU A 381 -13.88 24.81 12.51
N GLY A 382 -12.74 24.87 11.83
CA GLY A 382 -11.69 25.85 12.07
C GLY A 382 -10.88 25.59 13.35
N VAL A 383 -10.92 24.38 13.90
CA VAL A 383 -10.18 23.99 15.11
C VAL A 383 -8.93 23.21 14.71
N ASP A 384 -7.76 23.65 15.17
CA ASP A 384 -6.49 22.98 14.90
C ASP A 384 -6.31 21.73 15.79
N PRO A 385 -6.29 20.51 15.23
CA PRO A 385 -6.14 19.29 16.02
C PRO A 385 -4.75 19.21 16.65
N GLN A 386 -4.67 18.68 17.88
CA GLN A 386 -3.42 18.61 18.65
C GLN A 386 -3.00 17.16 18.94
N GLY A 387 -1.69 16.97 19.14
CA GLY A 387 -1.12 15.70 19.60
C GLY A 387 -1.48 14.52 18.69
N PRO A 388 -1.97 13.39 19.24
CA PRO A 388 -2.29 12.18 18.46
C PRO A 388 -3.27 12.37 17.31
N LEU A 389 -4.10 13.43 17.32
CA LEU A 389 -5.04 13.72 16.24
C LEU A 389 -4.36 14.21 14.95
N ARG A 390 -3.08 14.60 15.02
CA ARG A 390 -2.30 15.00 13.83
C ARG A 390 -1.55 13.83 13.18
N ALA A 391 -1.58 12.65 13.80
CA ALA A 391 -0.84 11.50 13.28
C ALA A 391 -1.40 11.07 11.90
N MET A 392 -0.50 10.78 10.96
CA MET A 392 -0.84 10.36 9.60
C MET A 392 -1.64 11.38 8.78
N ILE A 393 -1.46 12.68 9.02
CA ILE A 393 -2.04 13.80 8.24
C ILE A 393 -0.92 14.77 7.88
#